data_AF-A0A7Z0LGA3-F1
#
_entry.id   AF-A0A7Z0LGA3-F1
#
_cell.length_a   1.000
_cell.length_b   1.000
_cell.length_c   1.000
_cell.angle_alpha   90.00
_cell.angle_beta   90.00
_cell.angle_gamma   90.00
#
_symmetry.space_group_name_H-M   'P 1'
#
loop_
_entity.id
_entity.type
_entity.pdbx_description
1 polymer ?
#
loop_
_entity_poly.entity_id
_entity_poly.type
_entity_poly.pdbx_seq_one_letter_code
_entity_poly.pdbx_strand_id
1 'polypeptide(L)' 'MKIIKVFKFGNRILLSLDNNLPESFRNNTKVLIDDFILEDAIISMDSENNNRKNVSVKYDGKVDLEGKELILI' A
#
# COMPACT_ATOMS: atom_id res chain seq x y z
N MET A 1 -0.82 -0.97 10.84
CA MET A 1 -0.13 0.04 9.99
C MET A 1 -1.20 0.91 9.39
N LYS A 2 -0.96 2.22 9.32
CA LYS A 2 -1.92 3.18 8.78
C LYS A 2 -1.43 3.78 7.47
N ILE A 3 -2.38 4.15 6.62
CA ILE A 3 -2.12 4.82 5.36
C ILE A 3 -2.01 6.32 5.61
N ILE A 4 -0.94 6.92 5.10
CA ILE A 4 -0.71 8.37 5.11
C ILE A 4 -1.05 9.00 3.77
N LYS A 5 -0.78 8.27 2.69
CA LYS A 5 -0.99 8.78 1.32
C LYS A 5 -1.37 7.66 0.40
N VAL A 6 -2.26 7.98 -0.54
CA VAL A 6 -2.67 7.07 -1.61
C VAL A 6 -2.50 7.72 -2.96
N PHE A 7 -2.06 6.95 -3.94
CA PHE A 7 -1.99 7.34 -5.34
C PHE A 7 -2.39 6.16 -6.24
N LYS A 8 -3.35 6.37 -7.16
CA LYS A 8 -3.75 5.34 -8.12
C LYS A 8 -2.91 5.43 -9.38
N PHE A 9 -2.32 4.32 -9.80
CA PHE A 9 -1.58 4.22 -11.05
C PHE A 9 -2.08 3.00 -11.84
N GLY A 10 -2.97 3.23 -12.80
CA GLY A 10 -3.60 2.16 -13.57
C GLY A 10 -4.34 1.16 -12.68
N ASN A 11 -3.91 -0.10 -12.70
CA ASN A 11 -4.47 -1.20 -11.91
C ASN A 11 -3.77 -1.41 -10.55
N ARG A 12 -2.92 -0.48 -10.12
CA ARG A 12 -2.25 -0.53 -8.82
C ARG A 12 -2.53 0.71 -7.99
N ILE A 13 -2.48 0.53 -6.69
CA ILE A 13 -2.55 1.61 -5.70
C ILE A 13 -1.19 1.69 -5.03
N LEU A 14 -0.56 2.85 -5.05
CA LEU A 14 0.61 3.15 -4.24
C LEU A 14 0.15 3.74 -2.90
N LEU A 15 0.61 3.13 -1.82
CA LEU A 15 0.31 3.50 -0.45
C LEU A 15 1.61 3.90 0.25
N SER A 16 1.61 5.05 0.91
CA SER A 16 2.63 5.40 1.88
C SER A 16 2.10 5.14 3.28
N LEU A 17 2.86 4.37 4.06
CA LEU A 17 2.49 3.93 5.39
C LEU A 17 3.15 4.79 6.47
N ASP A 18 2.52 4.84 7.65
CA ASP A 18 3.08 5.50 8.84
C ASP A 18 4.37 4.85 9.34
N ASN A 19 4.42 3.53 9.25
CA ASN A 19 5.53 2.70 9.70
C ASN A 19 6.07 1.80 8.58
N ASN A 20 7.30 1.33 8.75
CA ASN A 20 7.91 0.38 7.82
C ASN A 20 7.20 -0.96 7.87
N LEU A 21 7.07 -1.61 6.71
CA LEU A 21 6.76 -3.03 6.67
C LEU A 21 7.84 -3.82 7.41
N PRO A 22 7.46 -4.87 8.18
CA PRO A 22 8.40 -5.67 8.98
C PRO A 22 9.40 -6.35 8.06
N GLU A 23 10.68 -6.44 8.42
CA GLU A 23 11.76 -6.98 7.56
C GLU A 23 11.42 -8.32 6.88
N SER A 24 10.66 -9.17 7.57
CA SER A 24 10.16 -10.45 7.08
C SER A 24 9.14 -10.37 5.93
N PHE A 25 8.58 -9.19 5.65
CA PHE A 25 7.62 -8.96 4.58
C PHE A 25 8.24 -9.27 3.22
N ARG A 26 7.47 -9.96 2.36
CA ARG A 26 7.89 -10.36 1.01
C ARG A 26 6.96 -9.74 -0.02
N ASN A 27 7.51 -9.37 -1.17
CA ASN A 27 6.71 -8.92 -2.31
C ASN A 27 5.76 -10.02 -2.79
N ASN A 28 4.70 -9.61 -3.49
CA ASN A 28 3.65 -10.48 -4.03
C ASN A 28 2.92 -11.28 -2.93
N THR A 29 2.81 -10.69 -1.74
CA THR A 29 2.04 -11.26 -0.62
C THR A 29 0.85 -10.37 -0.27
N LYS A 30 0.06 -10.80 0.71
CA LYS A 30 -1.02 -10.00 1.28
C LYS A 30 -0.46 -9.09 2.35
N VAL A 31 -1.06 -7.91 2.50
CA VAL A 31 -0.72 -6.97 3.57
C VAL A 31 -2.00 -6.51 4.27
N LEU A 32 -1.98 -6.49 5.61
CA LEU A 32 -3.04 -5.93 6.43
C LEU A 32 -2.70 -4.48 6.78
N ILE A 33 -3.50 -3.53 6.31
CA ILE A 33 -3.31 -2.08 6.53
C ILE A 33 -4.68 -1.47 6.81
N ASP A 34 -4.82 -0.73 7.91
CA ASP A 34 -6.11 -0.15 8.35
C ASP A 34 -7.28 -1.16 8.28
N ASP A 35 -7.07 -2.36 8.82
CA ASP A 35 -8.04 -3.49 8.80
C ASP A 35 -8.39 -4.05 7.41
N PHE A 36 -7.74 -3.57 6.34
CA PHE A 36 -7.90 -4.07 4.98
C PHE A 36 -6.81 -5.06 4.61
N ILE A 37 -7.22 -6.22 4.09
CA ILE A 37 -6.32 -7.17 3.45
C ILE A 37 -6.19 -6.79 1.99
N LEU A 38 -5.00 -6.32 1.62
CA LEU A 38 -4.67 -5.91 0.27
C LEU A 38 -3.78 -6.97 -0.39
N GLU A 39 -4.07 -7.28 -1.65
CA GLU A 39 -3.43 -8.36 -2.40
C GLU A 39 -2.26 -7.86 -3.25
N ASP A 40 -1.34 -8.78 -3.55
CA ASP A 40 -0.19 -8.56 -4.44
C ASP A 40 0.62 -7.32 -4.05
N ALA A 41 0.94 -7.20 -2.77
CA ALA A 41 1.66 -6.07 -2.21
C ALA A 41 3.17 -6.15 -2.53
N ILE A 42 3.73 -5.04 -3.00
CA ILE A 42 5.11 -4.92 -3.48
C ILE A 42 5.75 -3.70 -2.82
N ILE A 43 6.88 -3.89 -2.13
CA ILE A 43 7.67 -2.77 -1.60
C ILE A 43 8.18 -1.94 -2.78
N SER A 44 7.82 -0.67 -2.78
CA SER A 44 8.33 0.32 -3.73
C SER A 44 9.51 1.01 -3.07
N MET A 45 10.73 0.64 -3.45
CA MET A 45 11.94 1.30 -2.94
C MET A 45 12.25 2.51 -3.80
N ASP A 46 12.42 3.65 -3.15
CA ASP A 46 13.03 4.82 -3.79
C ASP A 46 14.55 4.60 -3.76
N SER A 47 15.25 4.84 -4.88
CA SER A 47 16.65 4.44 -5.12
C SER A 47 17.68 4.87 -4.08
N GLU A 48 17.31 5.77 -3.16
CA GLU A 48 18.19 6.35 -2.14
C GLU A 48 17.80 5.98 -0.70
N ASN A 49 16.73 5.19 -0.52
CA ASN A 49 16.19 4.92 0.81
C ASN A 49 15.74 3.46 0.95
N ASN A 50 16.32 2.73 1.91
CA ASN A 50 15.89 1.39 2.32
C ASN A 50 14.55 1.42 3.10
N ASN A 51 13.76 2.47 2.91
CA ASN A 51 12.57 2.74 3.69
C ASN A 51 11.39 1.94 3.13
N ARG A 52 10.93 0.94 3.87
CA ARG A 52 9.88 0.00 3.44
C ARG A 52 8.47 0.54 3.73
N LYS A 53 8.29 1.85 3.57
CA LYS A 53 7.04 2.59 3.85
C LYS A 53 6.14 2.73 2.64
N ASN A 54 6.71 2.64 1.45
CA ASN A 54 5.94 2.73 0.22
C ASN A 54 5.64 1.31 -0.26
N VAL A 55 4.35 1.00 -0.42
CA VAL A 55 3.89 -0.30 -0.89
C VAL A 55 2.89 -0.09 -2.02
N SER A 56 3.06 -0.86 -3.08
CA SER A 56 2.13 -0.91 -4.18
C SER A 56 1.28 -2.16 -4.05
N VAL A 57 -0.04 -2.03 -4.12
CA VAL A 57 -1.00 -3.15 -4.06
C VAL A 57 -1.84 -3.21 -5.32
N LYS A 58 -2.44 -4.36 -5.62
CA LYS A 58 -3.35 -4.49 -6.75
C LYS A 58 -4.68 -3.79 -6.44
N TYR A 59 -5.16 -2.99 -7.39
CA TYR A 59 -6.50 -2.40 -7.34
C TYR A 59 -7.53 -3.47 -7.74
N ASP A 60 -8.41 -3.86 -6.82
CA ASP A 60 -9.44 -4.88 -7.03
C ASP A 60 -10.83 -4.29 -7.35
N GLY A 61 -10.92 -2.97 -7.47
CA GLY A 61 -12.17 -2.27 -7.80
C GLY A 61 -13.07 -1.95 -6.61
N LYS A 62 -12.69 -2.32 -5.38
CA LYS A 62 -13.55 -2.15 -4.20
C LYS A 62 -13.31 -0.89 -3.39
N VAL A 63 -12.22 -0.17 -3.65
CA VAL A 63 -11.82 0.98 -2.82
C VAL A 63 -11.95 2.29 -3.60
N ASP A 64 -12.69 3.25 -3.04
CA ASP A 64 -12.70 4.62 -3.55
C ASP A 64 -11.43 5.35 -3.10
N LEU A 65 -10.84 6.11 -4.02
CA LEU A 65 -9.57 6.80 -3.83
C LEU A 65 -9.72 8.32 -3.98
N GLU A 66 -10.89 8.86 -3.66
CA GLU A 66 -11.07 10.30 -3.52
C GLU A 66 -10.83 10.74 -2.08
N GLY A 67 -9.78 11.53 -1.87
CA GLY A 67 -9.65 12.37 -0.67
C GLY A 67 -9.07 11.70 0.57
N LYS A 68 -7.81 11.25 0.47
CA LYS A 68 -6.86 11.01 1.58
C LYS A 68 -7.05 9.79 2.49
N GLU A 69 -8.09 9.00 2.37
CA GLU A 69 -8.24 7.75 3.14
C GLU A 69 -8.77 6.64 2.21
N LEU A 70 -8.37 5.37 2.43
CA LEU A 70 -9.05 4.26 1.74
C LEU A 70 -10.48 4.20 2.29
N ILE A 71 -11.45 4.72 1.53
CA ILE A 71 -12.86 4.60 1.87
C ILE A 71 -13.40 3.45 0.99
N LEU A 72 -13.80 2.34 1.63
CA LEU A 72 -14.55 1.29 0.94
C LEU A 72 -15.95 1.82 0.60
N ILE A 73 -16.40 1.60 -0.64
CA ILE A 73 -17.79 1.79 -1.08
C ILE A 73 -18.57 0.50 -0.81
#